data_AF-A0A3A0AL93-F1
#
_entry.id   AF-A0A3A0AL93-F1
#
_cell.length_a   1.000
_cell.length_b   1.000
_cell.length_c   1.000
_cell.angle_alpha   90.00
_cell.angle_beta   90.00
_cell.angle_gamma   90.00
#
_symmetry.space_group_name_H-M   'P 1'
#
loop_
_entity.id
_entity.type
_entity.pdbx_description
1 polymer ?
#
loop_
_entity_poly.entity_id
_entity_poly.type
_entity_poly.pdbx_seq_one_letter_code
_entity_poly.pdbx_strand_id
1 'polypeptide(L)'
;MNRTIRLWLIMVAVACCLAVVVAGAGRLLAGTLTTEYAPEMMSYQGFLTDSSAQPISGTVKLDFAIYDEATGGNLMWAESHPNTPVVEGYFTVLLGTQGSPLTPSVFNGATRYLQVTVNDGDSLPRQRIGSAPYALRAAWAATALTATTAISVPWGNVTSRPSGLDDGDDDTLGSLSCSGGQI
;
A
#
# COMPACT_ATOMS: atom_id res chain seq x y z
N MET A 1 -2.11 -32.12 -63.30
CA MET A 1 -1.99 -31.27 -62.10
C MET A 1 -1.28 -32.08 -61.02
N ASN A 2 0.01 -31.76 -60.77
CA ASN A 2 0.96 -32.67 -60.14
C ASN A 2 0.69 -32.88 -58.65
N ARG A 3 0.65 -34.15 -58.23
CA ARG A 3 0.44 -34.59 -56.84
C ARG A 3 1.44 -33.94 -55.87
N THR A 4 2.64 -33.61 -56.35
CA THR A 4 3.69 -32.92 -55.59
C THR A 4 3.31 -31.48 -55.22
N ILE A 5 2.60 -30.75 -56.08
CA ILE A 5 2.15 -29.37 -55.82
C ILE A 5 1.03 -29.36 -54.77
N ARG A 6 0.15 -30.37 -54.82
CA ARG A 6 -0.93 -30.54 -53.81
C ARG A 6 -0.40 -30.87 -52.42
N LEU A 7 0.65 -31.69 -52.31
CA LEU A 7 1.29 -31.99 -51.01
C LEU A 7 2.08 -30.81 -50.45
N TRP A 8 2.70 -30.00 -51.31
CA TRP A 8 3.48 -28.83 -50.87
C TRP A 8 2.59 -27.70 -50.32
N LEU A 9 1.45 -27.44 -50.96
CA LEU A 9 0.46 -26.45 -50.51
C LEU A 9 -0.18 -26.82 -49.16
N ILE A 10 -0.42 -28.11 -48.90
CA ILE A 10 -0.98 -28.59 -47.62
C ILE A 10 0.03 -28.43 -46.48
N MET A 11 1.31 -28.73 -46.71
CA MET A 11 2.35 -28.53 -45.69
C MET A 11 2.57 -27.05 -45.34
N VAL A 12 2.53 -26.15 -46.32
CA VAL A 12 2.64 -24.69 -46.07
C VAL A 12 1.43 -24.16 -45.30
N ALA A 13 0.22 -24.64 -45.59
CA ALA A 13 -1.00 -24.25 -44.87
C ALA A 13 -1.02 -24.75 -43.41
N VAL A 14 -0.54 -25.97 -43.14
CA VAL A 14 -0.45 -26.54 -41.78
C VAL A 14 0.63 -25.84 -40.95
N ALA A 15 1.79 -25.52 -41.53
CA ALA A 15 2.84 -24.75 -40.86
C ALA A 15 2.39 -23.31 -40.53
N CYS A 16 1.60 -22.69 -41.41
CA CYS A 16 1.04 -21.35 -41.16
C CYS A 16 -0.06 -21.36 -40.08
N CYS A 17 -0.91 -22.40 -40.03
CA CYS A 17 -1.88 -22.58 -38.95
C CYS A 17 -1.21 -22.83 -37.59
N LEU A 18 -0.11 -23.59 -37.55
CA LEU A 18 0.63 -23.84 -36.31
C LEU A 18 1.30 -22.56 -35.77
N ALA A 19 1.79 -21.68 -36.65
CA ALA A 19 2.36 -20.38 -36.26
C ALA A 19 1.29 -19.40 -35.72
N VAL A 20 0.06 -19.45 -36.22
CA VAL A 20 -1.04 -18.58 -35.78
C VAL A 20 -1.57 -18.99 -34.40
N VAL A 21 -1.58 -20.29 -34.08
CA VAL A 21 -2.01 -20.78 -32.75
C VAL A 21 -0.99 -20.41 -31.66
N VAL A 22 0.31 -20.36 -31.98
CA VAL A 22 1.37 -19.95 -31.02
C VAL A 22 1.39 -18.44 -30.78
N ALA A 23 0.91 -17.62 -31.73
CA ALA A 23 0.81 -16.16 -31.55
C ALA A 23 -0.48 -15.70 -30.82
N GLY A 24 -1.49 -16.58 -30.67
CA GLY A 24 -2.83 -16.22 -30.19
C GLY A 24 -3.14 -16.53 -28.72
N ALA A 25 -2.36 -17.39 -28.05
CA ALA A 25 -2.67 -17.84 -26.68
C ALA A 25 -1.98 -17.03 -25.55
N GLY A 26 -1.16 -16.03 -25.89
CA GLY A 26 -0.25 -15.37 -24.94
C GLY A 26 -0.62 -13.95 -24.54
N ARG A 27 -1.85 -13.49 -24.72
CA ARG A 27 -2.27 -12.20 -24.13
C ARG A 27 -2.76 -12.41 -22.72
N LEU A 28 -1.80 -12.59 -21.79
CA LEU A 28 -2.06 -12.32 -20.38
C LEU A 28 -2.61 -10.90 -20.29
N LEU A 29 -3.87 -10.79 -19.89
CA LEU A 29 -4.40 -9.58 -19.29
C LEU A 29 -3.61 -9.39 -17.98
N ALA A 30 -2.45 -8.72 -18.08
CA ALA A 30 -1.80 -8.16 -16.92
C ALA A 30 -2.74 -7.09 -16.38
N GLY A 31 -3.65 -7.48 -15.50
CA GLY A 31 -4.43 -6.54 -14.73
C GLY A 31 -3.44 -5.65 -14.00
N THR A 32 -3.47 -4.35 -14.27
CA THR A 32 -2.74 -3.38 -13.49
C THR A 32 -3.31 -3.46 -12.08
N LEU A 33 -2.59 -4.11 -11.17
CA LEU A 33 -2.89 -4.07 -9.75
C LEU A 33 -2.62 -2.63 -9.29
N THR A 34 -3.65 -1.80 -9.31
CA THR A 34 -3.60 -0.52 -8.60
C THR A 34 -3.66 -0.85 -7.12
N THR A 35 -2.51 -0.83 -6.48
CA THR A 35 -2.43 -0.88 -5.03
C THR A 35 -3.02 0.42 -4.49
N GLU A 36 -4.22 0.35 -3.94
CA GLU A 36 -4.86 1.48 -3.28
C GLU A 36 -4.25 1.62 -1.89
N TYR A 37 -3.28 2.51 -1.76
CA TYR A 37 -2.71 2.86 -0.46
C TYR A 37 -3.64 3.83 0.26
N ALA A 38 -3.66 3.75 1.60
CA ALA A 38 -4.27 4.80 2.39
C ALA A 38 -3.64 6.15 2.00
N PRO A 39 -4.43 7.23 1.85
CA PRO A 39 -3.88 8.55 1.56
C PRO A 39 -2.80 8.93 2.58
N GLU A 40 -1.67 9.45 2.12
CA GLU A 40 -0.55 9.92 2.97
C GLU A 40 -0.83 11.30 3.55
N MET A 41 -2.06 11.51 4.03
CA MET A 41 -2.54 12.77 4.55
C MET A 41 -3.58 12.54 5.64
N MET A 42 -3.70 13.48 6.58
CA MET A 42 -4.70 13.42 7.65
C MET A 42 -5.32 14.77 7.92
N SER A 43 -6.62 14.80 8.23
CA SER A 43 -7.29 16.02 8.69
C SER A 43 -6.85 16.37 10.10
N TYR A 44 -6.62 17.65 10.35
CA TYR A 44 -6.40 18.19 11.69
C TYR A 44 -7.27 19.44 11.89
N GLN A 45 -7.89 19.53 13.06
CA GLN A 45 -8.78 20.62 13.42
C GLN A 45 -8.42 21.13 14.80
N GLY A 46 -8.67 22.42 15.02
CA GLY A 46 -8.41 23.03 16.31
C GLY A 46 -9.23 24.28 16.53
N PHE A 47 -9.16 24.76 17.77
CA PHE A 47 -9.79 25.99 18.21
C PHE A 47 -8.72 26.91 18.79
N LEU A 48 -8.68 28.17 18.34
CA LEU A 48 -7.70 29.16 18.73
C LEU A 48 -8.38 30.33 19.43
N THR A 49 -7.81 30.72 20.57
CA THR A 49 -8.20 31.90 21.33
C THR A 49 -7.03 32.86 21.50
N ASP A 50 -7.34 34.12 21.74
CA ASP A 50 -6.35 35.09 22.21
C ASP A 50 -6.06 34.93 23.72
N SER A 51 -5.23 35.82 24.26
CA SER A 51 -4.88 35.86 25.68
C SER A 51 -6.05 36.20 26.61
N SER A 52 -7.15 36.74 26.07
CA SER A 52 -8.40 37.04 26.78
C SER A 52 -9.44 35.93 26.60
N ALA A 53 -9.02 34.76 26.11
CA ALA A 53 -9.86 33.61 25.80
C ALA A 53 -10.97 33.90 24.77
N GLN A 54 -10.81 34.93 23.95
CA GLN A 54 -11.75 35.23 22.87
C GLN A 54 -11.37 34.47 21.60
N PRO A 55 -12.35 33.90 20.86
CA PRO A 55 -12.07 33.18 19.62
C PRO A 55 -11.46 34.14 18.59
N ILE A 56 -10.36 33.73 17.95
CA ILE A 56 -9.73 34.56 16.91
C ILE A 56 -10.42 34.32 15.56
N SER A 57 -10.48 35.35 14.72
CA SER A 57 -10.89 35.22 13.31
C SER A 57 -9.88 35.92 12.42
N GLY A 58 -9.57 35.31 11.27
CA GLY A 58 -8.58 35.83 10.33
C GLY A 58 -7.67 34.72 9.79
N THR A 59 -6.64 35.10 9.06
CA THR A 59 -5.65 34.17 8.52
C THR A 59 -4.44 34.09 9.44
N VAL A 60 -4.01 32.88 9.77
CA VAL A 60 -2.82 32.63 10.60
C VAL A 60 -1.85 31.67 9.90
N LYS A 61 -0.57 31.77 10.25
CA LYS A 61 0.43 30.75 9.93
C LYS A 61 0.38 29.66 11.00
N LEU A 62 0.26 28.40 10.55
CA LEU A 62 0.35 27.24 11.42
C LEU A 62 1.53 26.38 10.98
N ASP A 63 2.46 26.14 11.89
CA ASP A 63 3.55 25.18 11.69
C ASP A 63 3.27 23.93 12.52
N PHE A 64 3.36 22.78 11.86
CA PHE A 64 3.14 21.47 12.45
C PHE A 64 4.44 20.69 12.46
N ALA A 65 4.68 19.96 13.54
CA ALA A 65 5.80 19.05 13.66
C ALA A 65 5.40 17.80 14.43
N ILE A 66 5.88 16.64 13.99
CA ILE A 66 5.67 15.37 14.67
C ILE A 66 7.00 14.91 15.26
N TYR A 67 6.97 14.57 16.55
CA TYR A 67 8.11 14.06 17.31
C TYR A 67 7.84 12.65 17.83
N ASP A 68 8.90 11.92 18.14
CA ASP A 68 8.84 10.60 18.79
C ASP A 68 8.65 10.67 20.32
N GLU A 69 8.94 11.81 20.96
CA GLU A 69 8.79 12.02 22.40
C GLU A 69 7.94 13.26 22.77
N ALA A 70 7.38 13.25 23.98
CA ALA A 70 6.51 14.31 24.50
C ALA A 70 7.26 15.63 24.74
N THR A 71 8.57 15.58 24.99
CA THR A 71 9.46 16.73 25.16
C THR A 71 10.84 16.34 24.65
N GLY A 72 11.52 17.22 23.92
CA GLY A 72 12.77 16.84 23.24
C GLY A 72 12.50 15.93 22.03
N GLY A 73 13.15 14.76 22.00
CA GLY A 73 12.99 13.77 20.93
C GLY A 73 13.53 14.20 19.55
N ASN A 74 13.36 13.30 18.59
CA ASN A 74 13.73 13.52 17.20
C ASN A 74 12.53 14.02 16.39
N LEU A 75 12.79 14.90 15.44
CA LEU A 75 11.80 15.37 14.48
C LEU A 75 11.54 14.27 13.44
N MET A 76 10.31 13.79 13.35
CA MET A 76 9.89 12.76 12.40
C MET A 76 9.32 13.35 11.12
N TRP A 77 8.64 14.50 11.24
CA TRP A 77 7.94 15.15 10.14
C TRP A 77 7.64 16.60 10.50
N ALA A 78 7.60 17.49 9.51
CA ALA A 78 7.17 18.88 9.69
C ALA A 78 6.48 19.40 8.44
N GLU A 79 5.56 20.34 8.61
CA GLU A 79 4.85 20.99 7.52
C GLU A 79 4.38 22.39 7.95
N SER A 80 4.41 23.33 7.01
CA SER A 80 3.98 24.71 7.24
C SER A 80 2.76 25.06 6.39
N HIS A 81 1.75 25.62 7.05
CA HIS A 81 0.53 26.17 6.46
C HIS A 81 0.52 27.69 6.65
N PRO A 82 1.11 28.47 5.71
CA PRO A 82 1.34 29.90 5.90
C PRO A 82 0.06 30.74 5.92
N ASN A 83 -1.03 30.23 5.34
CA ASN A 83 -2.27 30.99 5.14
C ASN A 83 -3.50 30.15 5.54
N THR A 84 -3.62 29.79 6.81
CA THR A 84 -4.77 29.03 7.31
C THR A 84 -5.90 29.98 7.73
N PRO A 85 -7.10 29.90 7.13
CA PRO A 85 -8.24 30.67 7.58
C PRO A 85 -8.77 30.11 8.92
N VAL A 86 -9.02 31.02 9.85
CA VAL A 86 -9.64 30.77 11.15
C VAL A 86 -10.95 31.55 11.20
N VAL A 87 -12.04 30.86 11.52
CA VAL A 87 -13.38 31.45 11.60
C VAL A 87 -13.94 31.14 12.97
N GLU A 88 -14.19 32.19 13.75
CA GLU A 88 -14.72 32.06 15.12
C GLU A 88 -13.90 31.09 15.99
N GLY A 89 -12.58 31.15 15.87
CA GLY A 89 -11.62 30.28 16.55
C GLY A 89 -11.35 28.95 15.86
N TYR A 90 -12.25 28.46 14.99
CA TYR A 90 -12.08 27.15 14.36
C TYR A 90 -11.21 27.22 13.11
N PHE A 91 -10.34 26.22 12.96
CA PHE A 91 -9.64 25.95 11.71
C PHE A 91 -9.66 24.47 11.38
N THR A 92 -9.48 24.17 10.09
CA THR A 92 -9.29 22.81 9.59
C THR A 92 -8.18 22.84 8.56
N VAL A 93 -7.22 21.94 8.69
CA VAL A 93 -6.15 21.74 7.72
C VAL A 93 -6.06 20.27 7.35
N LEU A 94 -5.49 20.02 6.18
CA LEU A 94 -5.15 18.69 5.73
C LEU A 94 -3.62 18.57 5.76
N LEU A 95 -3.11 17.84 6.74
CA LEU A 95 -1.69 17.62 6.89
C LEU A 95 -1.22 16.61 5.85
N GLY A 96 -0.06 16.84 5.24
CA GLY A 96 0.49 15.98 4.19
C GLY A 96 0.35 16.55 2.79
N THR A 97 -0.25 17.73 2.63
CA THR A 97 -0.55 18.33 1.32
C THR A 97 0.40 19.43 0.90
N GLN A 98 1.20 19.99 1.80
CA GLN A 98 2.10 21.11 1.51
C GLN A 98 3.49 20.61 1.11
N GLY A 99 3.54 19.54 0.30
CA GLY A 99 4.78 18.93 -0.18
C GLY A 99 5.48 17.99 0.82
N SER A 100 4.86 17.71 1.97
CA SER A 100 5.41 16.82 3.01
C SER A 100 4.44 15.68 3.33
N PRO A 101 4.31 14.64 2.49
CA PRO A 101 3.34 13.56 2.72
C PRO A 101 3.62 12.80 4.03
N LEU A 102 2.56 12.34 4.70
CA LEU A 102 2.61 11.51 5.90
C LEU A 102 2.82 10.04 5.51
N THR A 103 4.02 9.74 5.04
CA THR A 103 4.40 8.39 4.63
C THR A 103 4.36 7.40 5.80
N PRO A 104 4.28 6.08 5.54
CA PRO A 104 4.30 5.04 6.58
C PRO A 104 5.51 5.09 7.53
N SER A 105 6.61 5.72 7.12
CA SER A 105 7.79 5.88 7.98
C SER A 105 7.55 6.81 9.19
N VAL A 106 6.66 7.81 9.02
CA VAL A 106 6.26 8.72 10.10
C VAL A 106 5.43 7.96 11.14
N PHE A 107 4.52 7.09 10.70
CA PHE A 107 3.61 6.30 11.54
C PHE A 107 3.90 4.79 11.48
N ASN A 108 5.07 4.39 11.98
CA ASN A 108 5.52 3.00 11.99
C ASN A 108 5.02 2.16 13.19
N GLY A 109 3.93 2.58 13.84
CA GLY A 109 3.36 1.93 15.03
C GLY A 109 3.95 2.39 16.37
N ALA A 110 5.03 3.17 16.37
CA ALA A 110 5.54 3.81 17.58
C ALA A 110 4.69 5.04 17.99
N THR A 111 4.77 5.44 19.26
CA THR A 111 4.07 6.63 19.75
C THR A 111 4.61 7.89 19.06
N ARG A 112 3.70 8.82 18.73
CA ARG A 112 4.01 10.10 18.11
C ARG A 112 3.31 11.25 18.82
N TYR A 113 3.93 12.43 18.76
CA TYR A 113 3.43 13.64 19.37
C TYR A 113 3.40 14.77 18.35
N LEU A 114 2.25 15.42 18.20
CA LEU A 114 2.05 16.58 17.35
C LEU A 114 2.32 17.86 18.12
N GLN A 115 3.18 18.71 17.59
CA GLN A 115 3.43 20.07 18.02
C GLN A 115 2.79 21.03 17.03
N VAL A 116 2.21 22.10 17.55
CA VAL A 116 1.61 23.18 16.75
C VAL A 116 2.21 24.51 17.20
N THR A 117 2.63 25.32 16.25
CA THR A 117 3.09 26.70 16.47
C THR A 117 2.22 27.64 15.66
N VAL A 118 1.78 28.74 16.28
CA VAL A 118 0.90 29.74 15.65
C VAL A 118 1.70 31.04 15.45
N ASN A 119 1.71 31.57 14.22
CA ASN A 119 2.34 32.86 13.86
C ASN A 119 3.78 33.04 14.38
N ASP A 120 4.62 31.99 14.24
CA ASP A 120 6.02 32.01 14.70
C ASP A 120 6.21 32.29 16.21
N GLY A 121 5.14 32.13 17.01
CA GLY A 121 5.16 32.30 18.46
C GLY A 121 5.66 31.07 19.21
N ASP A 122 5.32 31.00 20.49
CA ASP A 122 5.63 29.83 21.31
C ASP A 122 4.84 28.60 20.84
N SER A 123 5.52 27.46 20.81
CA SER A 123 4.87 26.20 20.49
C SER A 123 3.93 25.76 21.61
N LEU A 124 2.75 25.31 21.22
CA LEU A 124 1.79 24.72 22.14
C LEU A 124 2.31 23.38 22.69
N PRO A 125 1.86 22.97 23.89
CA PRO A 125 2.21 21.66 24.44
C PRO A 125 1.88 20.53 23.45
N ARG A 126 2.82 19.59 23.27
CA ARG A 126 2.66 18.52 22.30
C ARG A 126 1.51 17.59 22.67
N GLN A 127 0.74 17.20 21.67
CA GLN A 127 -0.41 16.32 21.82
C GLN A 127 -0.05 14.91 21.33
N ARG A 128 -0.32 13.89 22.14
CA ARG A 128 -0.11 12.49 21.71
C ARG A 128 -1.10 12.11 20.61
N ILE A 129 -0.59 11.58 19.50
CA ILE A 129 -1.43 11.09 18.39
C ILE A 129 -1.94 9.69 18.75
N GLY A 130 -3.26 9.53 18.77
CA GLY A 130 -3.94 8.25 19.00
C GLY A 130 -4.43 7.61 17.70
N SER A 131 -4.61 6.29 17.71
CA SER A 131 -5.26 5.58 16.61
C SER A 131 -6.78 5.81 16.61
N ALA A 132 -7.38 5.83 15.42
CA ALA A 132 -8.84 5.76 15.30
C ALA A 132 -9.35 4.40 15.82
N PRO A 133 -10.52 4.33 16.49
CA PRO A 133 -11.01 3.08 17.11
C PRO A 133 -11.09 1.89 16.15
N TYR A 134 -11.60 2.10 14.93
CA TYR A 134 -11.66 1.04 13.92
C TYR A 134 -10.28 0.71 13.31
N ALA A 135 -9.36 1.68 13.26
CA ALA A 135 -7.99 1.47 12.77
C ALA A 135 -7.16 0.57 13.71
N LEU A 136 -7.54 0.43 14.99
CA LEU A 136 -6.90 -0.52 15.91
C LEU A 136 -6.96 -1.96 15.39
N ARG A 137 -8.00 -2.33 14.61
CA ARG A 137 -8.09 -3.66 13.99
C ARG A 137 -7.03 -3.90 12.93
N ALA A 138 -6.51 -2.85 12.30
CA ALA A 138 -5.46 -2.97 11.28
C ALA A 138 -4.15 -3.51 11.85
N ALA A 139 -3.92 -3.37 13.16
CA ALA A 139 -2.77 -3.99 13.81
C ALA A 139 -2.74 -5.52 13.65
N TRP A 140 -3.90 -6.18 13.58
CA TRP A 140 -4.00 -7.63 13.35
C TRP A 140 -3.77 -8.03 11.88
N ALA A 141 -3.95 -7.11 10.93
CA ALA A 141 -3.64 -7.38 9.53
C ALA A 141 -2.13 -7.53 9.31
N ALA A 142 -1.30 -6.83 10.09
CA ALA A 142 0.16 -6.97 10.06
C ALA A 142 0.64 -8.38 10.49
N THR A 143 -0.20 -9.15 11.19
CA THR A 143 0.07 -10.52 11.64
C THR A 143 -0.92 -11.52 11.05
N ALA A 144 -1.47 -11.25 9.87
CA ALA A 144 -2.50 -12.10 9.26
C ALA A 144 -2.03 -13.56 9.18
N LEU A 145 -2.63 -14.42 10.01
CA LEU A 145 -2.37 -15.87 10.05
C LEU A 145 -2.91 -16.59 8.81
N THR A 146 -3.91 -16.00 8.14
CA THR A 146 -4.60 -16.56 6.99
C THR A 146 -4.93 -15.48 5.98
N ALA A 147 -4.65 -15.73 4.70
CA ALA A 147 -5.20 -14.99 3.58
C ALA A 147 -6.24 -15.87 2.88
N THR A 148 -7.47 -15.38 2.69
CA THR A 148 -8.54 -16.13 1.99
C THR A 148 -8.18 -16.36 0.51
N THR A 149 -7.51 -15.39 -0.10
CA THR A 149 -6.99 -15.47 -1.46
C THR A 149 -5.63 -14.77 -1.52
N ALA A 150 -4.69 -15.37 -2.24
CA ALA A 150 -3.44 -14.73 -2.61
C ALA A 150 -3.31 -14.79 -4.13
N ILE A 151 -3.04 -13.65 -4.77
CA ILE A 151 -2.94 -13.55 -6.23
C ILE A 151 -1.72 -14.35 -6.73
N SER A 152 -0.62 -14.26 -5.98
CA SER A 152 0.55 -15.11 -6.17
C SER A 152 1.27 -15.23 -4.83
N VAL A 153 1.81 -16.41 -4.55
CA VAL A 153 2.71 -16.63 -3.41
C VAL A 153 3.95 -17.32 -3.98
N PRO A 154 5.16 -16.74 -3.82
CA PRO A 154 6.38 -17.42 -4.22
C PRO A 154 6.44 -18.79 -3.55
N TRP A 155 6.75 -19.84 -4.31
CA TRP A 155 6.92 -21.18 -3.78
C TRP A 155 8.10 -21.30 -2.80
N GLY A 156 8.86 -20.24 -2.50
CA GLY A 156 9.79 -20.24 -1.37
C GLY A 156 9.12 -19.88 -0.03
N ASN A 157 8.00 -19.17 -0.06
CA ASN A 157 7.42 -18.48 1.10
C ASN A 157 6.23 -19.22 1.73
N VAL A 158 5.67 -20.22 1.05
CA VAL A 158 4.61 -21.06 1.62
C VAL A 158 5.23 -21.95 2.70
N THR A 159 4.78 -21.88 3.93
CA THR A 159 5.25 -22.78 5.01
C THR A 159 4.16 -23.82 5.32
N SER A 160 4.53 -24.96 5.90
CA SER A 160 3.58 -26.04 6.25
C SER A 160 2.92 -26.73 5.04
N ARG A 161 3.67 -26.96 3.97
CA ARG A 161 3.21 -27.76 2.85
C ARG A 161 3.19 -29.24 3.26
N PRO A 162 2.19 -30.03 2.82
CA PRO A 162 2.25 -31.48 2.93
C PRO A 162 3.58 -32.00 2.36
N SER A 163 4.19 -32.98 3.02
CA SER A 163 5.51 -33.50 2.65
C SER A 163 5.57 -34.07 1.23
N GLY A 164 4.44 -34.47 0.65
CA GLY A 164 4.33 -34.92 -0.74
C GLY A 164 4.21 -33.80 -1.79
N LEU A 165 4.39 -32.54 -1.39
CA LEU A 165 4.53 -31.39 -2.32
C LEU A 165 5.93 -30.76 -2.24
N ASP A 166 6.78 -31.20 -1.30
CA ASP A 166 8.11 -30.63 -1.03
C ASP A 166 9.27 -31.50 -1.58
N ASP A 167 8.98 -32.59 -2.28
CA ASP A 167 9.99 -33.50 -2.85
C ASP A 167 10.64 -32.99 -4.15
N GLY A 168 10.24 -31.80 -4.60
CA GLY A 168 10.87 -31.12 -5.74
C GLY A 168 10.67 -31.85 -7.06
N ASP A 169 9.70 -32.76 -7.11
CA ASP A 169 9.43 -33.58 -8.28
C ASP A 169 8.37 -32.97 -9.20
N ASP A 170 7.71 -31.87 -8.80
CA ASP A 170 6.63 -31.17 -9.52
C ASP A 170 5.86 -32.16 -10.40
N ASP A 171 5.11 -33.05 -9.73
CA ASP A 171 4.24 -34.07 -10.32
C ASP A 171 4.86 -35.03 -11.35
N THR A 172 6.19 -35.16 -11.38
CA THR A 172 6.84 -36.14 -12.24
C THR A 172 6.41 -37.55 -11.84
N LEU A 173 5.61 -38.16 -12.71
CA LEU A 173 5.11 -39.55 -12.67
C LEU A 173 6.23 -40.62 -12.55
N GLY A 174 7.50 -40.23 -12.41
CA GLY A 174 8.66 -41.12 -12.31
C GLY A 174 8.72 -41.91 -10.99
N SER A 175 8.03 -41.48 -9.94
CA SER A 175 7.92 -42.23 -8.67
C SER A 175 6.73 -43.21 -8.64
N LEU A 176 5.79 -43.10 -9.57
CA LEU A 176 4.67 -44.03 -9.73
C LEU A 176 5.11 -45.22 -10.59
N SER A 177 5.52 -46.32 -9.95
CA SER A 177 5.65 -47.60 -10.65
C SER A 177 4.25 -48.13 -10.97
N CYS A 178 3.69 -47.75 -12.11
CA CYS A 178 2.47 -48.39 -12.61
C CYS A 178 2.76 -49.88 -12.87
N SER A 179 1.97 -50.77 -12.29
CA SER A 179 2.01 -52.18 -12.67
C SER A 179 1.52 -52.32 -14.12
N GLY A 180 1.94 -53.36 -14.84
CA GLY A 180 1.49 -53.60 -16.20
C GLY A 180 -0.04 -53.61 -16.30
N GLY A 181 -0.61 -52.61 -16.98
CA GLY A 181 -2.07 -52.44 -17.15
C GLY A 181 -2.72 -51.34 -16.29
N GLN A 182 -1.94 -50.58 -15.52
CA GLN A 182 -2.42 -49.36 -14.84
C GLN A 182 -2.04 -48.13 -15.66
N ILE A 183 -3.04 -47.30 -15.98
CA ILE A 183 -2.86 -45.88 -16.31
C ILE A 183 -2.99 -45.05 -15.04
#